data_AF-A0AAJ0U3R8-F1
#
_entry.id   AF-A0AAJ0U3R8-F1
#
_cell.length_a   1.000
_cell.length_b   1.000
_cell.length_c   1.000
_cell.angle_alpha   90.00
_cell.angle_beta   90.00
_cell.angle_gamma   90.00
#
_symmetry.space_group_name_H-M   'P 1'
#
loop_
_entity.id
_entity.type
_entity.pdbx_description
1 polymer ?
#
loop_
_entity_poly.entity_id
_entity_poly.type
_entity_poly.pdbx_seq_one_letter_code
_entity_poly.pdbx_strand_id
1 'polypeptide(L)'
;MTDTFNRDDWYKHDPDQRRYAAGNGSWLAITPEEFEAITAQAKTAWRSALEGIAYPWLCWSVASDWCLVQQRLVRSVGWTPIVGYDPRADVPPIIDGAILMNFNKEIGFPKLTPMVPMELTYLFAPRLAFWHSDLLVREPLLRKIAELFKALSDGEMAAVDDRQRWHQRIRGNRGRYWELLGCTTRGASQSNFAHGCGWWRRSYLHPNCQTEEERNLRRRRYTWDHGAGILAWQELHNGKLRPLRAKPLQEGHCTKISNKRYIKQSPNNAKKDLTKDLVFNYDLNEVCIKLGLAKFL
;
A
#
# COMPACT_ATOMS: atom_id res chain seq x y z
N MET A 1 37.78 19.91 -1.79
CA MET A 1 36.59 19.41 -2.49
C MET A 1 35.83 18.52 -1.54
N THR A 2 34.92 19.09 -0.76
CA THR A 2 33.97 18.33 0.04
C THR A 2 32.89 17.87 -0.90
N ASP A 3 32.97 16.62 -1.34
CA ASP A 3 31.96 15.97 -2.14
C ASP A 3 30.66 15.92 -1.31
N THR A 4 29.77 16.87 -1.56
CA THR A 4 28.48 16.94 -0.89
C THR A 4 27.65 15.80 -1.46
N PHE A 5 27.73 14.64 -0.81
CA PHE A 5 26.80 13.53 -1.03
C PHE A 5 25.38 14.09 -0.91
N ASN A 6 24.75 14.37 -2.05
CA ASN A 6 23.35 14.74 -2.05
C ASN A 6 22.62 13.50 -1.52
N ARG A 7 21.90 13.66 -0.41
CA ARG A 7 21.26 12.56 0.31
C ARG A 7 20.25 11.79 -0.57
N ASP A 8 19.93 12.33 -1.74
CA ASP A 8 19.08 11.72 -2.75
C ASP A 8 19.84 10.96 -3.86
N ASP A 9 21.17 11.00 -3.96
CA ASP A 9 21.93 10.32 -5.04
C ASP A 9 22.42 8.90 -4.69
N TRP A 10 22.11 8.40 -3.49
CA TRP A 10 22.55 7.07 -3.04
C TRP A 10 22.18 5.93 -4.01
N TYR A 11 21.08 6.07 -4.76
CA TYR A 11 20.59 5.05 -5.69
C TYR A 11 21.49 4.90 -6.93
N LYS A 12 22.32 5.90 -7.24
CA LYS A 12 23.29 5.86 -8.35
C LYS A 12 24.51 5.00 -8.04
N HIS A 13 24.79 4.77 -6.76
CA HIS A 13 26.01 4.12 -6.29
C HIS A 13 25.77 2.73 -5.70
N ASP A 14 24.50 2.34 -5.49
CA ASP A 14 24.10 1.00 -5.02
C ASP A 14 22.88 0.50 -5.83
N PRO A 15 23.13 -0.19 -6.97
CA PRO A 15 22.06 -0.70 -7.84
C PRO A 15 21.11 -1.66 -7.11
N ASP A 16 21.60 -2.44 -6.16
CA ASP A 16 20.77 -3.38 -5.40
C ASP A 16 19.81 -2.63 -4.50
N GLN A 17 20.31 -1.66 -3.71
CA GLN A 17 19.48 -0.86 -2.84
C GLN A 17 18.45 -0.05 -3.65
N ARG A 18 18.81 0.43 -4.84
CA ARG A 18 17.86 1.09 -5.75
C ARG A 18 16.72 0.15 -6.11
N ARG A 19 17.00 -1.08 -6.56
CA ARG A 19 15.96 -2.06 -6.94
C ARG A 19 15.04 -2.41 -5.77
N TYR A 20 15.57 -2.54 -4.55
CA TYR A 20 14.73 -2.70 -3.35
C TYR A 20 13.81 -1.49 -3.10
N ALA A 21 14.29 -0.27 -3.30
CA ALA A 21 13.48 0.94 -3.13
C ALA A 21 12.45 1.13 -4.24
N ALA A 22 12.78 0.76 -5.48
CA ALA A 22 11.86 0.75 -6.62
C ALA A 22 10.70 -0.22 -6.38
N GLY A 23 11.01 -1.46 -5.99
CA GLY A 23 10.01 -2.45 -5.58
C GLY A 23 9.23 -2.09 -4.32
N ASN A 24 9.74 -1.16 -3.51
CA ASN A 24 9.02 -0.54 -2.40
C ASN A 24 8.22 0.70 -2.83
N GLY A 25 8.03 0.97 -4.12
CA GLY A 25 7.23 2.09 -4.65
C GLY A 25 7.84 3.46 -4.34
N SER A 26 9.02 3.76 -4.91
CA SER A 26 9.66 5.07 -4.78
C SER A 26 9.98 5.69 -6.14
N TRP A 27 9.43 6.89 -6.38
CA TRP A 27 9.69 7.65 -7.60
C TRP A 27 11.16 8.07 -7.79
N LEU A 28 11.94 8.12 -6.70
CA LEU A 28 13.38 8.39 -6.78
C LEU A 28 14.18 7.22 -7.39
N ALA A 29 13.70 5.99 -7.21
CA ALA A 29 14.49 4.78 -7.47
C ALA A 29 14.04 4.02 -8.74
N ILE A 30 12.80 4.20 -9.17
CA ILE A 30 12.25 3.55 -10.36
C ILE A 30 12.89 4.12 -11.63
N THR A 31 13.25 3.25 -12.57
CA THR A 31 13.69 3.67 -13.92
C THR A 31 12.50 3.77 -14.88
N PRO A 32 12.60 4.53 -15.98
CA PRO A 32 11.57 4.56 -17.01
C PRO A 32 11.20 3.18 -17.54
N GLU A 33 12.20 2.32 -17.80
CA GLU A 33 12.01 0.97 -18.36
C GLU A 33 11.29 0.04 -17.37
N GLU A 34 11.67 0.08 -16.09
CA GLU A 34 10.97 -0.68 -15.05
C GLU A 34 9.52 -0.19 -14.89
N PHE A 35 9.29 1.12 -14.94
CA PHE A 35 7.94 1.68 -14.84
C PHE A 35 7.07 1.33 -16.06
N GLU A 36 7.66 1.31 -17.26
CA GLU A 36 7.01 0.85 -18.48
C GLU A 36 6.62 -0.63 -18.36
N ALA A 37 7.52 -1.49 -17.87
CA ALA A 37 7.24 -2.92 -17.66
C ALA A 37 6.08 -3.15 -16.67
N ILE A 38 6.04 -2.40 -15.56
CA ILE A 38 4.91 -2.43 -14.60
C ILE A 38 3.61 -2.00 -15.31
N THR A 39 3.66 -0.91 -16.07
CA THR A 39 2.49 -0.36 -16.79
C THR A 39 1.97 -1.33 -17.85
N ALA A 40 2.87 -2.00 -18.57
CA ALA A 40 2.54 -3.00 -19.58
C ALA A 40 1.83 -4.20 -18.96
N GLN A 41 2.34 -4.73 -17.84
CA GLN A 41 1.67 -5.81 -17.10
C GLN A 41 0.30 -5.38 -16.56
N ALA A 42 0.20 -4.17 -16.02
CA ALA A 42 -1.08 -3.63 -15.53
C ALA A 42 -2.13 -3.59 -16.65
N LYS A 43 -1.78 -3.08 -17.83
CA LYS A 43 -2.69 -2.98 -18.98
C LYS A 43 -3.10 -4.32 -19.57
N THR A 44 -2.31 -5.38 -19.32
CA THR A 44 -2.49 -6.71 -19.92
C THR A 44 -2.82 -7.74 -18.84
N ALA A 45 -1.83 -8.48 -18.34
CA ALA A 45 -1.99 -9.62 -17.45
C ALA A 45 -2.86 -9.30 -16.22
N TRP A 46 -2.64 -8.16 -15.55
CA TRP A 46 -3.40 -7.82 -14.35
C TRP A 46 -4.85 -7.47 -14.68
N ARG A 47 -5.08 -6.76 -15.79
CA ARG A 47 -6.42 -6.39 -16.25
C ARG A 47 -7.21 -7.63 -16.66
N SER A 48 -6.61 -8.53 -17.43
CA SER A 48 -7.24 -9.79 -17.84
C SER A 48 -7.56 -10.67 -16.63
N ALA A 49 -6.67 -10.74 -15.64
CA ALA A 49 -6.91 -11.51 -14.42
C ALA A 49 -8.09 -10.99 -13.58
N LEU A 50 -8.46 -9.71 -13.70
CA LEU A 50 -9.57 -9.10 -12.97
C LEU A 50 -10.80 -8.80 -13.84
N GLU A 51 -10.85 -9.33 -15.05
CA GLU A 51 -11.99 -9.14 -15.93
C GLU A 51 -13.28 -9.70 -15.30
N GLY A 52 -14.35 -8.91 -15.33
CA GLY A 52 -15.63 -9.28 -14.70
C GLY A 52 -15.71 -9.13 -13.18
N ILE A 53 -14.62 -8.74 -12.50
CA ILE A 53 -14.60 -8.64 -11.04
C ILE A 53 -14.94 -7.22 -10.59
N ALA A 54 -16.13 -7.05 -10.02
CA ALA A 54 -16.60 -5.75 -9.55
C ALA A 54 -15.91 -5.28 -8.26
N TYR A 55 -15.61 -6.21 -7.35
CA TYR A 55 -15.16 -5.90 -5.99
C TYR A 55 -13.87 -6.68 -5.63
N PRO A 56 -12.74 -6.38 -6.29
CA PRO A 56 -11.46 -7.00 -5.95
C PRO A 56 -10.86 -6.36 -4.69
N TRP A 57 -10.33 -7.20 -3.80
CA TRP A 57 -9.65 -6.77 -2.58
C TRP A 57 -8.25 -7.40 -2.51
N LEU A 58 -7.22 -6.57 -2.56
CA LEU A 58 -5.83 -6.99 -2.48
C LEU A 58 -5.47 -7.48 -1.08
N CYS A 59 -5.17 -8.78 -0.97
CA CYS A 59 -4.53 -9.43 0.17
C CYS A 59 -3.04 -9.60 -0.16
N TRP A 60 -2.15 -8.93 0.57
CA TRP A 60 -0.71 -9.02 0.33
C TRP A 60 -0.06 -10.04 1.27
N SER A 61 0.43 -11.14 0.71
CA SER A 61 1.09 -12.19 1.48
C SER A 61 2.52 -11.80 1.82
N VAL A 62 2.78 -11.75 3.14
CA VAL A 62 4.12 -11.87 3.72
C VAL A 62 4.23 -13.14 4.56
N ALA A 63 3.11 -13.69 5.04
CA ALA A 63 3.03 -14.97 5.73
C ALA A 63 1.74 -15.68 5.29
N SER A 64 1.86 -16.93 4.83
CA SER A 64 0.78 -17.66 4.18
C SER A 64 -0.48 -17.77 5.06
N ASP A 65 -0.34 -18.15 6.33
CA ASP A 65 -1.49 -18.35 7.22
C ASP A 65 -2.22 -17.04 7.54
N TRP A 66 -1.46 -15.95 7.73
CA TRP A 66 -2.02 -14.61 7.89
C TRP A 66 -2.80 -14.18 6.65
N CYS A 67 -2.26 -14.50 5.47
CA CYS A 67 -2.92 -14.23 4.20
C CYS A 67 -4.18 -15.09 4.00
N LEU A 68 -4.21 -16.35 4.47
CA LEU A 68 -5.41 -17.17 4.40
C LEU A 68 -6.55 -16.61 5.25
N VAL A 69 -6.25 -16.17 6.48
CA VAL A 69 -7.25 -15.49 7.34
C VAL A 69 -7.80 -14.25 6.65
N GLN A 70 -6.92 -13.45 6.02
CA GLN A 70 -7.30 -12.29 5.20
C GLN A 70 -8.25 -12.63 4.08
N GLN A 71 -7.91 -13.64 3.28
CA GLN A 71 -8.72 -14.07 2.15
C GLN A 71 -10.11 -14.51 2.62
N ARG A 72 -10.20 -15.30 3.69
CA ARG A 72 -11.48 -15.78 4.24
C ARG A 72 -12.33 -14.64 4.78
N LEU A 73 -11.72 -13.65 5.43
CA LEU A 73 -12.38 -12.42 5.87
C LEU A 73 -12.94 -11.61 4.71
N VAL A 74 -12.14 -11.37 3.67
CA VAL A 74 -12.56 -10.67 2.45
C VAL A 74 -13.73 -11.39 1.79
N ARG A 75 -13.66 -12.72 1.64
CA ARG A 75 -14.75 -13.53 1.10
C ARG A 75 -16.02 -13.43 1.94
N SER A 76 -15.90 -13.39 3.27
CA SER A 76 -17.05 -13.29 4.19
C SER A 76 -17.86 -11.98 4.07
N VAL A 77 -17.25 -10.94 3.49
CA VAL A 77 -17.87 -9.63 3.25
C VAL A 77 -18.27 -9.43 1.77
N GLY A 78 -18.22 -10.49 0.97
CA GLY A 78 -18.68 -10.50 -0.42
C GLY A 78 -17.75 -9.80 -1.40
N TRP A 79 -16.46 -9.69 -1.06
CA TRP A 79 -15.42 -9.21 -1.97
C TRP A 79 -14.59 -10.40 -2.47
N THR A 80 -13.92 -10.22 -3.61
CA THR A 80 -13.06 -11.24 -4.22
C THR A 80 -11.62 -11.02 -3.77
N PRO A 81 -10.99 -11.98 -3.05
CA PRO A 81 -9.60 -11.84 -2.65
C PRO A 81 -8.67 -11.93 -3.85
N ILE A 82 -7.86 -10.90 -4.03
CA ILE A 82 -6.77 -10.85 -5.00
C ILE A 82 -5.47 -10.98 -4.23
N VAL A 83 -4.74 -12.07 -4.43
CA VAL A 83 -3.60 -12.45 -3.61
C VAL A 83 -2.32 -12.10 -4.33
N GLY A 84 -1.65 -11.04 -3.87
CA GLY A 84 -0.28 -10.69 -4.26
C GLY A 84 0.71 -11.14 -3.19
N TYR A 85 2.00 -11.19 -3.49
CA TYR A 85 3.02 -11.61 -2.53
C TYR A 85 4.35 -10.90 -2.75
N ASP A 86 5.11 -10.74 -1.66
CA ASP A 86 6.51 -10.34 -1.74
C ASP A 86 7.31 -11.50 -2.37
N PRO A 87 8.15 -11.27 -3.39
CA PRO A 87 8.92 -12.34 -4.06
C PRO A 87 9.90 -13.09 -3.15
N ARG A 88 10.14 -12.58 -1.94
CA ARG A 88 10.95 -13.24 -0.91
C ARG A 88 10.17 -14.22 -0.04
N ALA A 89 8.84 -14.15 -0.09
CA ALA A 89 7.95 -15.10 0.58
C ALA A 89 7.57 -16.22 -0.40
N ASP A 90 7.19 -17.38 0.15
CA ASP A 90 6.65 -18.47 -0.66
C ASP A 90 5.34 -18.05 -1.34
N VAL A 91 5.05 -18.69 -2.47
CA VAL A 91 3.78 -18.50 -3.16
C VAL A 91 2.64 -18.91 -2.21
N PRO A 92 1.74 -17.99 -1.85
CA PRO A 92 0.72 -18.29 -0.85
C PRO A 92 -0.34 -19.25 -1.40
N PRO A 93 -0.89 -20.14 -0.57
CA PRO A 93 -2.12 -20.86 -0.90
C PRO A 93 -3.29 -19.88 -1.07
N ILE A 94 -4.25 -20.25 -1.91
CA ILE A 94 -5.46 -19.47 -2.17
C ILE A 94 -6.72 -20.26 -1.83
N ILE A 95 -7.73 -19.56 -1.32
CA ILE A 95 -9.06 -20.16 -1.10
C ILE A 95 -9.87 -20.20 -2.40
N ASP A 96 -10.91 -21.03 -2.45
CA ASP A 96 -11.82 -21.06 -3.61
C ASP A 96 -12.40 -19.68 -3.92
N GLY A 97 -12.35 -19.30 -5.20
CA GLY A 97 -12.81 -18.02 -5.71
C GLY A 97 -11.83 -16.86 -5.51
N ALA A 98 -10.68 -17.06 -4.85
CA ALA A 98 -9.60 -16.09 -4.84
C ALA A 98 -8.74 -16.19 -6.11
N ILE A 99 -7.99 -15.13 -6.42
CA ILE A 99 -7.14 -15.05 -7.59
C ILE A 99 -5.72 -14.75 -7.16
N LEU A 100 -4.79 -15.66 -7.47
CA LEU A 100 -3.37 -15.43 -7.28
C LEU A 100 -2.83 -14.55 -8.41
N MET A 101 -2.11 -13.48 -8.05
CA MET A 101 -1.48 -12.58 -9.01
C MET A 101 -0.01 -12.33 -8.64
N ASN A 102 0.90 -12.82 -9.47
CA ASN A 102 2.31 -12.51 -9.37
C ASN A 102 2.60 -11.16 -10.04
N PHE A 103 2.44 -10.08 -9.29
CA PHE A 103 2.75 -8.71 -9.73
C PHE A 103 4.23 -8.49 -10.07
N ASN A 104 5.13 -9.39 -9.69
CA ASN A 104 6.57 -9.24 -9.91
C ASN A 104 7.10 -10.09 -11.08
N LYS A 105 6.23 -10.87 -11.75
CA LYS A 105 6.64 -11.94 -12.67
C LYS A 105 7.66 -11.48 -13.73
N GLU A 106 7.34 -10.40 -14.44
CA GLU A 106 8.21 -9.89 -15.53
C GLU A 106 9.12 -8.73 -15.11
N ILE A 107 8.94 -8.18 -13.89
CA ILE A 107 9.76 -7.04 -13.40
C ILE A 107 10.98 -7.54 -12.61
N GLY A 108 10.80 -8.63 -11.84
CA GLY A 108 11.86 -9.30 -11.13
C GLY A 108 12.53 -8.47 -10.03
N PHE A 109 11.80 -7.57 -9.35
CA PHE A 109 12.36 -6.85 -8.19
C PHE A 109 12.70 -7.82 -7.06
N PRO A 110 13.75 -7.55 -6.25
CA PRO A 110 14.12 -8.39 -5.12
C PRO A 110 13.15 -8.27 -3.93
N LYS A 111 12.20 -7.33 -4.01
CA LYS A 111 11.12 -7.07 -3.06
C LYS A 111 10.00 -6.38 -3.84
N LEU A 112 8.75 -6.66 -3.50
CA LEU A 112 7.61 -5.91 -4.02
C LEU A 112 6.66 -5.59 -2.87
N THR A 113 6.13 -4.37 -2.82
CA THR A 113 5.11 -3.97 -1.85
C THR A 113 3.75 -3.77 -2.53
N PRO A 114 2.63 -3.85 -1.79
CA PRO A 114 1.31 -3.64 -2.36
C PRO A 114 1.12 -2.22 -2.93
N MET A 115 1.97 -1.26 -2.55
CA MET A 115 1.92 0.10 -3.08
C MET A 115 2.15 0.16 -4.59
N VAL A 116 2.93 -0.78 -5.15
CA VAL A 116 3.21 -0.84 -6.58
C VAL A 116 1.93 -1.04 -7.40
N PRO A 117 1.15 -2.13 -7.23
CA PRO A 117 -0.10 -2.28 -7.96
C PRO A 117 -1.16 -1.24 -7.57
N MET A 118 -1.19 -0.77 -6.32
CA MET A 118 -2.17 0.24 -5.89
C MET A 118 -2.07 1.56 -6.69
N GLU A 119 -0.86 1.98 -7.04
CA GLU A 119 -0.59 3.20 -7.83
C GLU A 119 -1.32 3.19 -9.18
N LEU A 120 -1.41 2.02 -9.81
CA LEU A 120 -1.87 1.83 -11.18
C LEU A 120 -3.26 1.19 -11.27
N THR A 121 -4.03 1.22 -10.18
CA THR A 121 -5.38 0.63 -10.11
C THR A 121 -6.24 1.00 -11.33
N TYR A 122 -6.11 2.25 -11.82
CA TYR A 122 -6.86 2.73 -12.98
C TYR A 122 -6.65 1.95 -14.28
N LEU A 123 -5.54 1.24 -14.42
CA LEU A 123 -5.21 0.47 -15.62
C LEU A 123 -5.89 -0.90 -15.66
N PHE A 124 -6.23 -1.47 -14.51
CA PHE A 124 -6.56 -2.90 -14.44
C PHE A 124 -7.80 -3.26 -13.63
N ALA A 125 -8.33 -2.35 -12.79
CA ALA A 125 -9.50 -2.64 -11.97
C ALA A 125 -10.54 -1.49 -12.02
N PRO A 126 -11.84 -1.75 -11.79
CA PRO A 126 -12.83 -0.68 -11.61
C PRO A 126 -12.63 0.05 -10.27
N ARG A 127 -12.14 -0.68 -9.28
CA ARG A 127 -11.65 -0.22 -7.98
C ARG A 127 -10.73 -1.28 -7.40
N LEU A 128 -9.95 -0.93 -6.39
CA LEU A 128 -9.16 -1.89 -5.63
C LEU A 128 -9.26 -1.54 -4.16
N ALA A 129 -9.89 -2.42 -3.38
CA ALA A 129 -9.72 -2.41 -1.93
C ALA A 129 -8.38 -3.05 -1.58
N PHE A 130 -7.78 -2.65 -0.48
CA PHE A 130 -6.52 -3.22 -0.01
C PHE A 130 -6.46 -3.19 1.51
N TRP A 131 -5.60 -4.05 2.02
CA TRP A 131 -5.33 -4.26 3.43
C TRP A 131 -3.81 -4.37 3.58
N HIS A 132 -3.22 -3.82 4.65
CA HIS A 132 -1.81 -3.99 4.96
C HIS A 132 -1.52 -5.33 5.63
N SER A 133 -0.49 -6.05 5.20
CA SER A 133 -0.30 -7.48 5.49
C SER A 133 -0.25 -7.90 6.98
N ASP A 134 -0.02 -6.96 7.90
CA ASP A 134 0.05 -7.16 9.36
C ASP A 134 -1.17 -6.61 10.14
N LEU A 135 -2.30 -6.33 9.48
CA LEU A 135 -3.51 -5.78 10.11
C LEU A 135 -4.69 -6.76 10.10
N LEU A 136 -5.03 -7.48 11.15
CA LEU A 136 -6.32 -8.19 11.21
C LEU A 136 -7.47 -7.27 11.66
N VAL A 137 -8.64 -7.35 11.01
CA VAL A 137 -9.80 -6.49 11.35
C VAL A 137 -10.98 -7.34 11.82
N ARG A 138 -11.63 -6.94 12.91
CA ARG A 138 -12.86 -7.59 13.38
C ARG A 138 -13.91 -7.60 12.27
N GLU A 139 -14.57 -8.74 12.08
CA GLU A 139 -15.55 -8.93 11.02
C GLU A 139 -16.68 -7.88 11.01
N PRO A 140 -17.30 -7.47 12.15
CA PRO A 140 -18.34 -6.45 12.12
C PRO A 140 -17.86 -5.08 11.62
N LEU A 141 -16.62 -4.71 11.93
CA LEU A 141 -16.01 -3.48 11.42
C LEU A 141 -15.68 -3.63 9.93
N LEU A 142 -15.11 -4.77 9.53
CA LEU A 142 -14.78 -5.05 8.14
C LEU A 142 -16.03 -5.01 7.24
N ARG A 143 -17.17 -5.55 7.69
CA ARG A 143 -18.46 -5.45 6.97
C ARG A 143 -18.86 -4.01 6.71
N LYS A 144 -18.77 -3.13 7.72
CA LYS A 144 -19.10 -1.70 7.56
C LYS A 144 -18.15 -1.01 6.57
N ILE A 145 -16.87 -1.34 6.62
CA ILE A 145 -15.86 -0.80 5.71
C ILE A 145 -16.08 -1.31 4.28
N ALA A 146 -16.40 -2.58 4.10
CA ALA A 146 -16.71 -3.19 2.81
C ALA A 146 -17.89 -2.50 2.13
N GLU A 147 -18.97 -2.21 2.87
CA GLU A 147 -20.11 -1.46 2.33
C GLU A 147 -19.76 -0.01 2.00
N LEU A 148 -18.97 0.66 2.85
CA LEU A 148 -18.44 2.00 2.54
C LEU A 148 -17.62 1.98 1.24
N PHE A 149 -16.78 0.96 1.06
CA PHE A 149 -15.97 0.79 -0.14
C PHE A 149 -16.82 0.53 -1.36
N LYS A 150 -17.89 -0.27 -1.29
CA LYS A 150 -18.85 -0.47 -2.39
C LYS A 150 -19.55 0.85 -2.76
N ALA A 151 -19.91 1.66 -1.77
CA ALA A 151 -20.61 2.94 -1.96
C ALA A 151 -19.73 4.09 -2.47
N LEU A 152 -18.42 3.88 -2.69
CA LEU A 152 -17.57 4.86 -3.36
C LEU A 152 -18.02 5.07 -4.81
N SER A 153 -18.23 6.32 -5.18
CA SER A 153 -18.41 6.73 -6.58
C SER A 153 -17.07 6.73 -7.30
N ASP A 154 -17.07 6.55 -8.62
CA ASP A 154 -15.85 6.68 -9.39
C ASP A 154 -15.27 8.09 -9.26
N GLY A 155 -13.95 8.18 -9.03
CA GLY A 155 -13.29 9.44 -8.63
C GLY A 155 -13.12 9.61 -7.12
N GLU A 156 -13.70 8.74 -6.28
CA GLU A 156 -13.49 8.74 -4.83
C GLU A 156 -12.48 7.68 -4.36
N MET A 157 -11.85 7.95 -3.22
CA MET A 157 -10.97 7.01 -2.53
C MET A 157 -11.26 7.04 -1.03
N ALA A 158 -11.08 5.91 -0.35
CA ALA A 158 -11.07 5.81 1.11
C ALA A 158 -9.70 5.37 1.60
N ALA A 159 -9.21 6.01 2.66
CA ALA A 159 -7.89 5.71 3.23
C ALA A 159 -7.86 6.05 4.72
N VAL A 160 -7.01 5.36 5.49
CA VAL A 160 -6.85 5.63 6.93
C VAL A 160 -6.20 7.00 7.14
N ASP A 161 -6.86 7.84 7.93
CA ASP A 161 -6.34 9.12 8.36
C ASP A 161 -5.59 8.95 9.68
N ASP A 162 -4.26 8.96 9.62
CA ASP A 162 -3.37 8.96 10.79
C ASP A 162 -2.70 10.32 11.01
N ARG A 163 -3.25 11.40 10.42
CA ARG A 163 -2.72 12.74 10.66
C ARG A 163 -2.96 13.09 12.13
N GLN A 164 -1.88 13.17 12.90
CA GLN A 164 -1.96 13.59 14.28
C GLN A 164 -2.29 15.09 14.37
N ARG A 165 -2.86 15.45 15.53
CA ARG A 165 -3.54 16.72 15.86
C ARG A 165 -2.74 18.00 15.52
N TRP A 166 -3.42 19.14 15.68
CA TRP A 166 -3.00 20.54 15.48
C TRP A 166 -1.50 20.89 15.68
N HIS A 167 -0.79 20.26 16.63
CA HIS A 167 0.63 20.51 16.90
C HIS A 167 1.57 20.08 15.76
N GLN A 168 1.22 19.07 14.95
CA GLN A 168 2.03 18.73 13.76
C GLN A 168 1.83 19.74 12.63
N ARG A 169 0.64 20.36 12.53
CA ARG A 169 0.39 21.47 11.60
C ARG A 169 1.26 22.69 11.90
N ILE A 170 1.55 22.96 13.18
CA ILE A 170 2.46 24.04 13.59
C ILE A 170 3.91 23.76 13.16
N ARG A 171 4.32 22.49 13.09
CA ARG A 171 5.66 22.08 12.62
C ARG A 171 5.79 22.01 11.09
N GLY A 172 4.79 22.46 10.34
CA GLY A 172 4.81 22.53 8.88
C GLY A 172 4.64 21.19 8.15
N ASN A 173 4.67 20.05 8.85
CA ASN A 173 4.44 18.73 8.27
C ASN A 173 2.96 18.34 8.38
N ARG A 174 2.31 18.16 7.23
CA ARG A 174 0.86 17.89 7.16
C ARG A 174 0.47 16.42 7.35
N GLY A 175 1.46 15.53 7.50
CA GLY A 175 1.24 14.09 7.67
C GLY A 175 1.00 13.38 6.34
N ARG A 176 0.24 12.27 6.38
CA ARG A 176 -0.08 11.42 5.24
C ARG A 176 -1.37 10.65 5.49
N TYR A 177 -1.99 10.14 4.43
CA TYR A 177 -2.91 9.02 4.57
C TYR A 177 -2.13 7.73 4.70
N TRP A 178 -2.57 6.85 5.57
CA TRP A 178 -1.86 5.63 5.89
C TRP A 178 -2.35 4.47 5.03
N GLU A 179 -1.41 3.77 4.42
CA GLU A 179 -1.57 2.54 3.64
C GLU A 179 -1.97 1.31 4.48
N LEU A 180 -2.76 1.51 5.53
CA LEU A 180 -3.20 0.47 6.44
C LEU A 180 -4.42 -0.29 5.88
N LEU A 181 -5.41 0.45 5.41
CA LEU A 181 -6.66 -0.07 4.85
C LEU A 181 -7.27 0.99 3.94
N GLY A 182 -7.76 0.62 2.78
CA GLY A 182 -8.36 1.59 1.87
C GLY A 182 -8.98 0.99 0.64
N CYS A 183 -9.58 1.84 -0.17
CA CYS A 183 -10.13 1.50 -1.46
C CYS A 183 -9.94 2.67 -2.42
N THR A 184 -9.40 2.39 -3.61
CA THR A 184 -9.20 3.38 -4.66
C THR A 184 -10.08 3.01 -5.85
N THR A 185 -10.95 3.92 -6.30
CA THR A 185 -11.68 3.74 -7.56
C THR A 185 -10.80 4.06 -8.77
N ARG A 186 -11.16 3.56 -9.96
CA ARG A 186 -10.43 3.80 -11.20
C ARG A 186 -10.21 5.29 -11.45
N GLY A 187 -11.27 6.10 -11.40
CA GLY A 187 -11.20 7.54 -11.60
C GLY A 187 -10.34 8.25 -10.56
N ALA A 188 -10.37 7.80 -9.30
CA ALA A 188 -9.50 8.37 -8.26
C ALA A 188 -8.03 8.04 -8.54
N SER A 189 -7.72 6.78 -8.88
CA SER A 189 -6.36 6.36 -9.23
C SER A 189 -5.84 7.10 -10.46
N GLN A 190 -6.67 7.27 -11.50
CA GLN A 190 -6.30 7.99 -12.72
C GLN A 190 -6.04 9.48 -12.43
N SER A 191 -6.95 10.14 -11.71
CA SER A 191 -6.80 11.54 -11.32
C SER A 191 -5.54 11.74 -10.48
N ASN A 192 -5.33 10.88 -9.48
CA ASN A 192 -4.16 10.91 -8.62
C ASN A 192 -2.85 10.78 -9.41
N PHE A 193 -2.79 9.84 -10.34
CA PHE A 193 -1.63 9.66 -11.22
C PHE A 193 -1.42 10.85 -12.17
N ALA A 194 -2.48 11.36 -12.79
CA ALA A 194 -2.41 12.48 -13.74
C ALA A 194 -1.89 13.78 -13.11
N HIS A 195 -2.20 14.02 -11.83
CA HIS A 195 -1.67 15.16 -11.07
C HIS A 195 -0.31 14.88 -10.43
N GLY A 196 0.35 13.78 -10.78
CA GLY A 196 1.63 13.36 -10.25
C GLY A 196 1.63 13.12 -8.75
N CYS A 197 0.52 12.69 -8.18
CA CYS A 197 0.40 12.36 -6.78
C CYS A 197 0.71 10.87 -6.57
N GLY A 198 -0.06 10.13 -5.77
CA GLY A 198 0.13 8.68 -5.65
C GLY A 198 0.30 8.13 -4.23
N TRP A 199 0.33 6.80 -4.16
CA TRP A 199 0.69 6.01 -2.99
C TRP A 199 2.20 5.89 -2.82
N TRP A 200 2.97 6.05 -3.88
CA TRP A 200 4.42 5.90 -3.87
C TRP A 200 5.13 7.02 -3.08
N ARG A 201 6.32 6.68 -2.57
CA ARG A 201 7.20 7.61 -1.85
C ARG A 201 7.72 8.68 -2.77
N ARG A 202 8.00 9.86 -2.17
CA ARG A 202 8.57 11.04 -2.84
C ARG A 202 7.74 11.45 -4.06
N SER A 203 6.43 11.65 -3.88
CA SER A 203 5.51 12.10 -4.94
C SER A 203 5.90 13.43 -5.61
N TYR A 204 6.76 14.25 -4.99
CA TYR A 204 7.36 15.43 -5.62
C TYR A 204 8.38 15.09 -6.73
N LEU A 205 8.73 13.82 -6.92
CA LEU A 205 9.55 13.32 -8.04
C LEU A 205 8.72 12.54 -9.06
N HIS A 206 7.39 12.50 -8.90
CA HIS A 206 6.53 11.82 -9.85
C HIS A 206 6.67 12.48 -11.24
N PRO A 207 6.70 11.71 -12.35
CA PRO A 207 6.89 12.26 -13.71
C PRO A 207 5.86 13.34 -14.10
N ASN A 208 4.60 13.17 -13.70
CA ASN A 208 3.54 14.17 -13.89
C ASN A 208 3.59 15.39 -12.92
N CYS A 209 4.56 15.48 -12.00
CA CYS A 209 4.80 16.69 -11.20
C CYS A 209 5.82 17.60 -11.90
N GLN A 210 5.34 18.37 -12.88
CA GLN A 210 6.20 18.96 -13.92
C GLN A 210 6.88 20.27 -13.51
N THR A 211 6.26 21.09 -12.67
CA THR A 211 6.80 22.42 -12.33
C THR A 211 7.71 22.37 -11.11
N GLU A 212 8.79 23.15 -11.14
CA GLU A 212 9.74 23.20 -10.02
C GLU A 212 9.11 23.85 -8.79
N GLU A 213 8.16 24.77 -8.99
CA GLU A 213 7.36 25.38 -7.93
C GLU A 213 6.53 24.32 -7.19
N GLU A 214 5.84 23.45 -7.92
CA GLU A 214 5.02 22.38 -7.32
C GLU A 214 5.90 21.34 -6.61
N ARG A 215 7.02 20.95 -7.22
CA ARG A 215 7.99 20.04 -6.59
C ARG A 215 8.50 20.61 -5.26
N ASN A 216 8.89 21.87 -5.24
CA ASN A 216 9.38 22.53 -4.03
C ASN A 216 8.29 22.71 -2.97
N LEU A 217 7.07 23.07 -3.38
CA LEU A 217 5.91 23.12 -2.48
C LEU A 217 5.70 21.77 -1.79
N ARG A 218 5.66 20.70 -2.58
CA ARG A 218 5.39 19.35 -2.06
C ARG A 218 6.52 18.84 -1.16
N ARG A 219 7.78 19.05 -1.56
CA ARG A 219 8.97 18.70 -0.76
C ARG A 219 8.99 19.38 0.61
N ARG A 220 8.48 20.62 0.70
CA ARG A 220 8.41 21.40 1.95
C ARG A 220 7.20 21.05 2.82
N ARG A 221 6.04 20.78 2.20
CA ARG A 221 4.74 20.70 2.89
C ARG A 221 4.31 19.27 3.25
N TYR A 222 4.77 18.27 2.50
CA TYR A 222 4.37 16.88 2.68
C TYR A 222 5.56 16.00 3.01
N THR A 223 5.31 14.89 3.72
CA THR A 223 6.34 13.87 3.94
C THR A 223 6.72 13.17 2.62
N TRP A 224 7.86 12.50 2.64
CA TRP A 224 8.41 11.72 1.53
C TRP A 224 7.93 10.25 1.56
N ASP A 225 7.15 9.87 2.56
CA ASP A 225 6.65 8.51 2.77
C ASP A 225 5.42 8.19 1.90
N HIS A 226 4.99 6.93 1.94
CA HIS A 226 3.78 6.48 1.25
C HIS A 226 2.54 7.26 1.67
N GLY A 227 1.60 7.43 0.74
CA GLY A 227 0.33 8.11 1.01
C GLY A 227 0.42 9.63 1.19
N ALA A 228 1.62 10.23 1.13
CA ALA A 228 1.79 11.68 1.09
C ALA A 228 1.25 12.30 -0.21
N GLY A 229 1.41 11.60 -1.34
CA GLY A 229 0.81 11.99 -2.62
C GLY A 229 -0.71 12.03 -2.54
N ILE A 230 -1.35 11.09 -1.84
CA ILE A 230 -2.81 11.10 -1.62
C ILE A 230 -3.27 12.36 -0.89
N LEU A 231 -2.52 12.80 0.12
CA LEU A 231 -2.82 14.05 0.82
C LEU A 231 -2.63 15.28 -0.09
N ALA A 232 -1.57 15.29 -0.91
CA ALA A 232 -1.36 16.35 -1.89
C ALA A 232 -2.49 16.40 -2.94
N TRP A 233 -2.96 15.24 -3.43
CA TRP A 233 -4.10 15.14 -4.33
C TRP A 233 -5.38 15.72 -3.72
N GLN A 234 -5.67 15.38 -2.46
CA GLN A 234 -6.82 15.96 -1.75
C GLN A 234 -6.69 17.48 -1.60
N GLU A 235 -5.55 17.98 -1.13
CA GLU A 235 -5.40 19.39 -0.75
C GLU A 235 -5.11 20.36 -1.91
N LEU A 236 -4.44 19.91 -2.96
CA LEU A 236 -4.03 20.76 -4.08
C LEU A 236 -4.94 20.58 -5.30
N HIS A 237 -5.53 19.40 -5.46
CA HIS A 237 -6.26 19.01 -6.67
C HIS A 237 -7.72 18.63 -6.39
N ASN A 238 -8.23 19.00 -5.20
CA ASN A 238 -9.61 18.73 -4.75
C ASN A 238 -10.00 17.25 -4.82
N GLY A 239 -9.04 16.36 -4.60
CA GLY A 239 -9.25 14.92 -4.58
C GLY A 239 -10.34 14.52 -3.57
N LYS A 240 -11.29 13.67 -4.01
CA LYS A 240 -12.40 13.23 -3.17
C LYS A 240 -11.99 12.05 -2.30
N LEU A 241 -11.74 12.33 -1.02
CA LEU A 241 -11.32 11.32 -0.06
C LEU A 241 -12.33 11.14 1.08
N ARG A 242 -12.68 9.89 1.38
CA ARG A 242 -13.44 9.48 2.56
C ARG A 242 -12.47 8.95 3.64
N PRO A 243 -12.13 9.75 4.67
CA PRO A 243 -11.16 9.32 5.66
C PRO A 243 -11.72 8.22 6.55
N LEU A 244 -10.92 7.17 6.77
CA LEU A 244 -11.19 6.12 7.75
C LEU A 244 -10.50 6.47 9.07
N ARG A 245 -11.20 6.28 10.18
CA ARG A 245 -10.60 6.50 11.51
C ARG A 245 -9.58 5.41 11.81
N ALA A 246 -8.36 5.80 12.20
CA ALA A 246 -7.30 4.84 12.54
C ALA A 246 -7.58 4.04 13.83
N LYS A 247 -8.17 4.69 14.85
CA LYS A 247 -8.29 4.11 16.21
C LYS A 247 -8.96 2.72 16.25
N PRO A 248 -10.09 2.46 15.57
CA PRO A 248 -10.68 1.12 15.56
C PRO A 248 -9.82 0.04 14.90
N LEU A 249 -8.87 0.40 14.04
CA LEU A 249 -7.99 -0.54 13.35
C LEU A 249 -6.74 -0.90 14.19
N GLN A 250 -6.37 -0.03 15.14
CA GLN A 250 -5.17 -0.22 15.95
C GLN A 250 -5.17 -1.52 16.77
N GLU A 251 -6.34 -2.03 17.16
CA GLU A 251 -6.42 -3.23 18.01
C GLU A 251 -5.89 -4.51 17.35
N GLY A 252 -5.96 -4.57 16.02
CA GLY A 252 -5.51 -5.71 15.22
C GLY A 252 -4.32 -5.40 14.34
N HIS A 253 -3.67 -4.26 14.55
CA HIS A 253 -2.46 -3.88 13.83
C HIS A 253 -1.20 -4.40 14.54
N CYS A 254 -0.57 -5.42 13.96
CA CYS A 254 0.58 -6.14 14.51
C CYS A 254 1.90 -5.45 14.14
N THR A 255 2.20 -4.34 14.82
CA THR A 255 3.41 -3.54 14.57
C THR A 255 4.23 -3.27 15.81
N LYS A 256 5.50 -2.89 15.59
CA LYS A 256 6.39 -2.35 16.61
C LYS A 256 5.75 -1.26 17.48
N ILE A 257 4.83 -0.45 16.94
CA ILE A 257 4.18 0.63 17.68
C ILE A 257 3.25 0.07 18.77
N SER A 258 2.55 -1.03 18.49
CA SER A 258 1.58 -1.63 19.41
C SER A 258 2.20 -2.66 20.38
N ASN A 259 3.40 -3.16 20.09
CA ASN A 259 4.08 -4.16 20.92
C ASN A 259 5.34 -3.60 21.61
N LYS A 260 5.25 -3.37 22.94
CA LYS A 260 6.38 -2.89 23.77
C LYS A 260 7.56 -3.88 23.86
N ARG A 261 7.31 -5.16 23.57
CA ARG A 261 8.32 -6.24 23.58
C ARG A 261 8.80 -6.61 22.18
N TYR A 262 8.52 -5.76 21.18
CA TYR A 262 8.87 -6.05 19.79
C TYR A 262 10.38 -6.24 19.61
N ILE A 263 10.77 -7.38 19.06
CA ILE A 263 12.15 -7.71 18.71
C ILE A 263 12.29 -7.66 17.19
N LYS A 264 13.18 -6.79 16.72
CA LYS A 264 13.48 -6.60 15.29
C LYS A 264 14.25 -7.81 14.75
N GLN A 265 13.72 -8.46 13.72
CA GLN A 265 14.32 -9.64 13.08
C GLN A 265 14.93 -9.34 11.71
N SER A 266 14.70 -8.15 11.16
CA SER A 266 15.19 -7.75 9.83
C SER A 266 15.80 -6.34 9.83
N PRO A 267 16.67 -5.97 8.86
CA PRO A 267 17.26 -4.62 8.79
C PRO A 267 16.22 -3.48 8.73
N ASN A 268 16.58 -2.29 9.22
CA ASN A 268 15.67 -1.12 9.20
C ASN A 268 15.96 -0.22 7.97
N ASN A 269 15.92 -0.81 6.78
CA ASN A 269 16.17 -0.14 5.50
C ASN A 269 15.29 -0.77 4.41
N ALA A 270 15.58 -0.50 3.13
CA ALA A 270 14.79 -1.03 2.02
C ALA A 270 14.70 -2.58 2.00
N LYS A 271 15.70 -3.26 2.59
CA LYS A 271 15.78 -4.72 2.73
C LYS A 271 14.94 -5.29 3.88
N LYS A 272 14.19 -4.46 4.62
CA LYS A 272 13.28 -4.91 5.69
C LYS A 272 12.41 -6.07 5.21
N ASP A 273 12.31 -7.10 6.04
CA ASP A 273 11.58 -8.32 5.80
C ASP A 273 10.48 -8.44 6.87
N LEU A 274 9.25 -8.10 6.46
CA LEU A 274 8.11 -8.05 7.36
C LEU A 274 7.67 -9.44 7.80
N THR A 275 7.93 -10.49 7.01
CA THR A 275 7.59 -11.87 7.35
C THR A 275 8.27 -12.28 8.64
N LYS A 276 9.59 -12.09 8.72
CA LYS A 276 10.40 -12.44 9.90
C LYS A 276 9.97 -11.65 11.13
N ASP A 277 9.71 -10.36 10.93
CA ASP A 277 9.26 -9.47 11.98
C ASP A 277 7.86 -9.85 12.51
N LEU A 278 6.91 -10.19 11.63
CA LEU A 278 5.53 -10.50 11.99
C LEU A 278 5.43 -11.83 12.74
N VAL A 279 5.95 -12.91 12.16
CA VAL A 279 5.80 -14.28 12.70
C VAL A 279 6.56 -14.44 14.02
N PHE A 280 7.68 -13.74 14.21
CA PHE A 280 8.43 -13.80 15.47
C PHE A 280 7.70 -13.10 16.62
N ASN A 281 7.00 -11.99 16.34
CA ASN A 281 6.46 -11.12 17.38
C ASN A 281 5.00 -11.37 17.72
N TYR A 282 4.27 -12.15 16.91
CA TYR A 282 2.83 -12.34 17.05
C TYR A 282 2.43 -13.78 16.72
N ASP A 283 1.69 -14.41 17.63
CA ASP A 283 1.01 -15.66 17.36
C ASP A 283 -0.33 -15.40 16.66
N LEU A 284 -0.54 -16.03 15.50
CA LEU A 284 -1.74 -15.81 14.69
C LEU A 284 -3.02 -16.29 15.39
N ASN A 285 -2.97 -17.41 16.11
CA ASN A 285 -4.13 -17.96 16.81
C ASN A 285 -4.57 -17.03 17.93
N GLU A 286 -3.62 -16.56 18.75
CA GLU A 286 -3.88 -15.60 19.83
C GLU A 286 -4.51 -14.30 19.30
N VAL A 287 -3.94 -13.75 18.22
CA VAL A 287 -4.48 -12.53 17.59
C VAL A 287 -5.89 -12.78 17.06
N CYS A 288 -6.12 -13.91 16.38
CA CYS A 288 -7.45 -14.25 15.87
C CYS A 288 -8.47 -14.42 16.99
N ILE A 289 -8.14 -15.15 18.07
CA ILE A 289 -9.03 -15.33 19.23
C ILE A 289 -9.39 -13.98 19.84
N LYS A 290 -8.41 -13.12 20.10
CA LYS A 290 -8.62 -11.77 20.67
C LYS A 290 -9.55 -10.90 19.83
N LEU A 291 -9.48 -11.03 18.51
CA LEU A 291 -10.31 -10.28 17.57
C LEU A 291 -11.66 -10.95 17.28
N GLY A 292 -11.91 -12.15 17.79
CA GLY A 292 -13.12 -12.93 17.50
C GLY A 292 -13.13 -13.52 16.08
N LEU A 293 -11.95 -13.85 15.57
CA LEU A 293 -11.70 -14.32 14.20
C LEU A 293 -11.32 -15.80 14.13
N ALA A 294 -11.37 -16.55 15.23
CA ALA A 294 -10.93 -17.94 15.28
C ALA A 294 -11.60 -18.86 14.24
N LYS A 295 -12.83 -18.56 13.82
CA LYS A 295 -13.54 -19.28 12.74
C LYS A 295 -12.91 -19.12 11.34
N PHE A 296 -11.93 -18.23 11.19
CA PHE A 296 -11.23 -17.97 9.94
C PHE A 296 -9.82 -18.57 9.90
N LEU A 297 -9.38 -19.26 10.98
CA LEU A 297 -8.15 -20.06 11.03
C LEU A 297 -8.25 -21.31 10.16
#